data_AF-A0A3C1EM81-F1
#
_entry.id   AF-A0A3C1EM81-F1
#
_cell.length_a   1.000
_cell.length_b   1.000
_cell.length_c   1.000
_cell.angle_alpha   90.00
_cell.angle_beta   90.00
_cell.angle_gamma   90.00
#
_symmetry.space_group_name_H-M   'P 1'
#
loop_
_entity.id
_entity.type
_entity.pdbx_description
1 polymer ?
#
loop_
_entity_poly.entity_id
_entity_poly.type
_entity_poly.pdbx_seq_one_letter_code
_entity_poly.pdbx_strand_id
1 'polypeptide(L)'
;MRDQPGFLLYRPSASPQKKRAMLCAEAAIGGVSTLSGVPLGQLARDPILKRLLEAVASEAAAIFQAAGEALQARPQAVAAKICRNSPNQTHPWLRSLRRFRRTGADAVFRPLLGTARRTGCPAPMLAVIAATLRRLERSR
;
A
#
# COMPACT_ATOMS: atom_id res chain seq x y z
N MET A 1 -4.19 -26.91 2.87
CA MET A 1 -3.35 -25.71 2.71
C MET A 1 -4.26 -24.56 2.33
N ARG A 2 -4.41 -23.53 3.19
CA ARG A 2 -5.22 -22.36 2.82
C ARG A 2 -4.34 -21.41 2.01
N ASP A 3 -4.71 -21.22 0.74
CA ASP A 3 -4.31 -20.07 -0.07
C ASP A 3 -4.34 -18.83 0.80
N GLN A 4 -3.19 -18.17 0.97
CA GLN A 4 -3.19 -16.78 1.37
C GLN A 4 -3.30 -15.99 0.07
N PRO A 5 -4.49 -15.49 -0.32
CA PRO A 5 -4.56 -14.58 -1.43
C PRO A 5 -3.74 -13.36 -1.04
N GLY A 6 -2.65 -13.12 -1.78
CA GLY A 6 -1.97 -11.84 -1.76
C GLY A 6 -3.04 -10.78 -1.87
N PHE A 7 -3.23 -10.03 -0.79
CA PHE A 7 -4.26 -9.02 -0.72
C PHE A 7 -4.06 -8.10 -1.92
N LEU A 8 -5.07 -8.07 -2.78
CA LEU A 8 -5.23 -7.15 -3.90
C LEU A 8 -4.24 -7.20 -5.07
N LEU A 9 -3.03 -7.77 -4.93
CA LEU A 9 -1.97 -7.55 -5.91
C LEU A 9 -1.90 -8.52 -7.09
N TYR A 10 -2.50 -9.71 -7.03
CA TYR A 10 -2.25 -10.71 -8.05
C TYR A 10 -3.51 -11.16 -8.78
N ARG A 11 -3.79 -10.48 -9.90
CA ARG A 11 -4.50 -11.08 -11.04
C ARG A 11 -3.47 -11.35 -12.14
N PRO A 12 -3.17 -12.61 -12.48
CA PRO A 12 -2.15 -12.96 -13.48
C PRO A 12 -2.37 -12.22 -14.81
N SER A 13 -3.63 -12.15 -15.24
CA SER A 13 -4.10 -11.53 -16.48
C SER A 13 -4.18 -9.99 -16.47
N ALA A 14 -3.85 -9.33 -15.36
CA ALA A 14 -3.87 -7.87 -15.32
C ALA A 14 -2.70 -7.28 -16.12
N SER A 15 -2.99 -6.24 -16.89
CA SER A 15 -1.99 -5.43 -17.61
C SER A 15 -0.94 -4.86 -16.64
N PRO A 16 0.29 -4.59 -17.10
CA PRO A 16 1.32 -3.96 -16.27
C PRO A 16 0.85 -2.64 -15.64
N GLN A 17 0.14 -1.80 -16.41
CA GLN A 17 -0.40 -0.51 -15.95
C GLN A 17 -1.40 -0.69 -14.79
N LYS A 18 -2.22 -1.75 -14.83
CA LYS A 18 -3.15 -2.08 -13.75
C LYS A 18 -2.45 -2.58 -12.50
N LYS A 19 -1.43 -3.44 -12.67
CA LYS A 19 -0.61 -3.96 -11.56
C LYS A 19 0.09 -2.83 -10.82
N ARG A 20 0.63 -1.84 -11.53
CA ARG A 20 1.23 -0.65 -10.92
C ARG A 20 0.24 0.20 -10.14
N ALA A 21 -0.93 0.50 -10.72
CA ALA A 21 -1.96 1.26 -10.02
C ALA A 21 -2.41 0.56 -8.73
N MET A 22 -2.51 -0.77 -8.78
CA MET A 22 -2.82 -1.58 -7.61
C MET A 22 -1.68 -1.60 -6.58
N LEU A 23 -0.43 -1.68 -7.01
CA LEU A 23 0.74 -1.62 -6.14
C LEU A 23 0.79 -0.31 -5.34
N CYS A 24 0.53 0.83 -5.99
CA CYS A 24 0.42 2.13 -5.34
C CYS A 24 -0.73 2.16 -4.32
N ALA A 25 -1.89 1.59 -4.67
CA ALA A 25 -3.05 1.52 -3.79
C ALA A 25 -2.77 0.62 -2.56
N GLU A 26 -2.12 -0.53 -2.75
CA GLU A 26 -1.76 -1.46 -1.68
C GLU A 26 -0.76 -0.84 -0.70
N ALA A 27 0.23 -0.09 -1.20
CA ALA A 27 1.16 0.65 -0.34
C ALA A 27 0.43 1.63 0.59
N ALA A 28 -0.55 2.35 0.05
CA ALA A 28 -1.37 3.29 0.80
C ALA A 28 -2.33 2.59 1.78
N ILE A 29 -3.13 1.63 1.30
CA ILE A 29 -4.08 0.89 2.13
C ILE A 29 -3.35 0.16 3.24
N GLY A 30 -2.36 -0.65 2.88
CA GLY A 30 -1.61 -1.48 3.80
C GLY A 30 -0.81 -0.66 4.79
N GLY A 31 -0.13 0.38 4.31
CA GLY A 31 0.66 1.29 5.15
C GLY A 31 -0.20 2.00 6.17
N VAL A 32 -1.23 2.73 5.71
CA VAL A 32 -2.05 3.58 6.58
C VAL A 32 -2.87 2.73 7.55
N SER A 33 -3.59 1.69 7.08
CA SER A 33 -4.39 0.85 7.99
C SER A 33 -3.56 0.14 9.04
N THR A 34 -2.35 -0.30 8.68
CA THR A 34 -1.49 -1.05 9.60
C THR A 34 -0.90 -0.14 10.67
N LEU A 35 -0.46 1.07 10.30
CA LEU A 35 0.10 2.01 11.26
C LEU A 35 -0.97 2.65 12.16
N SER A 36 -2.19 2.88 11.65
CA SER A 36 -3.28 3.41 12.48
C SER A 36 -4.05 2.32 13.24
N GLY A 37 -3.85 1.04 12.92
CA GLY A 37 -4.46 -0.07 13.64
C GLY A 37 -5.96 -0.29 13.35
N VAL A 38 -6.47 0.26 12.25
CA VAL A 38 -7.90 0.33 11.93
C VAL A 38 -8.32 -0.58 10.77
N PRO A 39 -9.60 -0.99 10.68
CA PRO A 39 -10.15 -1.67 9.50
C PRO A 39 -10.27 -0.72 8.28
N LEU A 40 -10.38 -1.30 7.08
CA LEU A 40 -10.36 -0.53 5.84
C LEU A 40 -11.49 0.51 5.73
N GLY A 41 -12.67 0.23 6.27
CA GLY A 41 -13.79 1.16 6.26
C GLY A 41 -13.52 2.45 7.02
N GLN A 42 -12.68 2.40 8.05
CA GLN A 42 -12.29 3.59 8.81
C GLN A 42 -11.40 4.51 7.99
N LEU A 43 -10.54 3.97 7.11
CA LEU A 43 -9.76 4.78 6.17
C LEU A 43 -10.64 5.59 5.20
N ALA A 44 -11.83 5.08 4.86
CA ALA A 44 -12.76 5.75 3.96
C ALA A 44 -13.63 6.82 4.64
N ARG A 45 -13.86 6.68 5.96
CA ARG A 45 -14.77 7.54 6.73
C ARG A 45 -14.06 8.65 7.49
N ASP A 46 -12.87 8.36 8.03
CA ASP A 46 -12.07 9.34 8.76
C ASP A 46 -11.39 10.30 7.77
N PRO A 47 -11.66 11.63 7.85
CA PRO A 47 -11.10 12.60 6.90
C PRO A 47 -9.58 12.69 6.92
N ILE A 48 -8.94 12.48 8.08
CA ILE A 48 -7.49 12.56 8.23
C ILE A 48 -6.85 11.32 7.62
N LEU A 49 -7.37 10.13 7.93
CA LEU A 49 -6.86 8.88 7.38
C LEU A 49 -7.07 8.81 5.86
N LYS A 50 -8.19 9.33 5.37
CA LYS A 50 -8.46 9.45 3.93
C LYS A 50 -7.42 10.33 3.24
N ARG A 51 -7.11 11.51 3.78
CA ARG A 51 -6.07 12.41 3.24
C ARG A 51 -4.70 11.75 3.25
N LEU A 52 -4.36 11.05 4.33
CA LEU A 52 -3.10 10.32 4.43
C LEU A 52 -2.99 9.20 3.39
N LEU A 53 -4.07 8.42 3.22
CA LEU A 53 -4.18 7.40 2.18
C LEU A 53 -3.99 7.99 0.78
N GLU A 54 -4.66 9.10 0.47
CA GLU A 54 -4.54 9.80 -0.81
C GLU A 54 -3.12 10.34 -1.04
N ALA A 55 -2.47 10.89 -0.02
CA ALA A 55 -1.10 11.39 -0.10
C ALA A 55 -0.10 10.26 -0.39
N VAL A 56 -0.16 9.15 0.35
CA VAL A 56 0.72 7.97 0.13
C VAL A 56 0.50 7.37 -1.27
N ALA A 57 -0.76 7.26 -1.70
CA ALA A 57 -1.09 6.76 -3.04
C ALA A 57 -0.59 7.70 -4.15
N SER A 58 -0.60 9.02 -3.90
CA SER A 58 -0.10 10.03 -4.83
C SER A 58 1.43 9.98 -4.96
N GLU A 59 2.15 9.87 -3.83
CA GLU A 59 3.61 9.71 -3.84
C GLU A 59 4.02 8.44 -4.60
N ALA A 60 3.33 7.33 -4.35
CA ALA A 60 3.57 6.08 -5.08
C ALA A 60 3.30 6.22 -6.59
N ALA A 61 2.29 7.00 -6.99
CA ALA A 61 1.98 7.26 -8.38
C ALA A 61 3.07 8.11 -9.06
N ALA A 62 3.56 9.15 -8.37
CA ALA A 62 4.59 10.06 -8.86
C ALA A 62 5.89 9.32 -9.20
N ILE A 63 6.24 8.28 -8.43
CA ILE A 63 7.41 7.41 -8.72
C ILE A 63 7.31 6.76 -10.09
N PHE A 64 6.15 6.21 -10.45
CA PHE A 64 5.96 5.58 -11.77
C PHE A 64 5.87 6.62 -12.89
N GLN A 65 5.27 7.78 -12.63
CA GLN A 65 5.27 8.89 -13.59
C GLN A 65 6.69 9.36 -13.90
N ALA A 66 7.55 9.52 -12.88
CA ALA A 66 8.96 9.86 -13.06
C ALA A 66 9.76 8.79 -13.82
N ALA A 67 9.30 7.53 -13.80
CA ALA A 67 9.86 6.44 -14.58
C ALA A 67 9.34 6.37 -16.03
N GLY A 68 8.46 7.30 -16.45
CA GLY A 68 7.77 7.21 -17.74
C GLY A 68 6.75 6.07 -17.83
N GLU A 69 6.34 5.51 -16.69
CA GLU A 69 5.48 4.34 -16.62
C GLU A 69 4.01 4.72 -16.40
N ALA A 70 3.16 4.42 -17.37
CA ALA A 70 1.74 4.71 -17.29
C ALA A 70 1.00 3.84 -16.24
N LEU A 71 0.00 4.44 -15.60
CA LEU A 71 -0.97 3.81 -14.70
C LEU A 71 -2.34 3.76 -15.37
N GLN A 72 -3.04 2.62 -15.28
CA GLN A 72 -4.36 2.48 -15.92
C GLN A 72 -5.46 3.22 -15.15
N ALA A 73 -5.25 3.47 -13.87
CA ALA A 73 -6.21 4.16 -13.00
C ALA A 73 -5.47 4.98 -11.95
N ARG A 74 -6.13 6.02 -11.44
CA ARG A 74 -5.65 6.82 -10.32
C ARG A 74 -5.59 5.95 -9.05
N PRO A 75 -4.40 5.73 -8.44
CA PRO A 75 -4.27 4.87 -7.27
C PRO A 75 -5.14 5.27 -6.08
N GLN A 76 -5.37 6.57 -5.89
CA GLN A 76 -6.26 7.12 -4.88
C GLN A 76 -7.69 6.59 -5.03
N ALA A 77 -8.20 6.58 -6.27
CA ALA A 77 -9.54 6.09 -6.58
C ALA A 77 -9.64 4.56 -6.39
N VAL A 78 -8.59 3.82 -6.76
CA VAL A 78 -8.49 2.38 -6.53
C VAL A 78 -8.52 2.09 -5.03
N ALA A 79 -7.67 2.77 -4.26
CA ALA A 79 -7.58 2.60 -2.81
C ALA A 79 -8.91 2.91 -2.12
N ALA A 80 -9.51 4.06 -2.45
CA ALA A 80 -10.78 4.48 -1.87
C ALA A 80 -11.93 3.52 -2.22
N LYS A 81 -11.96 2.97 -3.44
CA LYS A 81 -12.95 1.95 -3.84
C LYS A 81 -12.81 0.68 -3.02
N ILE A 82 -11.58 0.19 -2.82
CA ILE A 82 -11.32 -1.01 -2.01
C ILE A 82 -11.76 -0.79 -0.57
N CYS A 83 -11.38 0.34 0.05
CA CYS A 83 -11.75 0.65 1.42
C CYS A 83 -13.27 0.73 1.63
N ARG A 84 -14.00 1.31 0.67
CA ARG A 84 -15.48 1.36 0.72
C ARG A 84 -16.14 0.00 0.53
N ASN A 85 -15.60 -0.83 -0.35
CA ASN A 85 -16.20 -2.13 -0.69
C ASN A 85 -15.92 -3.21 0.37
N SER A 86 -14.90 -3.01 1.22
CA SER A 86 -14.48 -3.98 2.23
C SER A 86 -14.41 -3.37 3.64
N PRO A 87 -15.48 -2.73 4.16
CA PRO A 87 -15.39 -1.84 5.31
C PRO A 87 -14.96 -2.52 6.61
N ASN A 88 -15.34 -3.80 6.80
CA ASN A 88 -15.04 -4.57 8.00
C ASN A 88 -13.71 -5.35 7.91
N GLN A 89 -13.01 -5.24 6.78
CA GLN A 89 -11.83 -6.02 6.52
C GLN A 89 -10.61 -5.42 7.25
N THR A 90 -9.79 -6.28 7.85
CA THR A 90 -8.48 -5.91 8.42
C THR A 90 -7.39 -6.25 7.42
N HIS A 91 -6.45 -5.32 7.20
CA HIS A 91 -5.32 -5.56 6.32
C HIS A 91 -4.42 -6.70 6.84
N PRO A 92 -3.91 -7.61 5.99
CA PRO A 92 -3.09 -8.73 6.45
C PRO A 92 -1.84 -8.32 7.22
N TRP A 93 -1.22 -7.18 6.89
CA TRP A 93 -0.03 -6.70 7.62
C TRP A 93 -0.36 -6.36 9.08
N LEU A 94 -1.48 -5.69 9.36
CA LEU A 94 -1.95 -5.45 10.72
C LEU A 94 -2.17 -6.75 11.49
N ARG A 95 -2.79 -7.74 10.84
CA ARG A 95 -2.98 -9.08 11.42
C ARG A 95 -1.65 -9.79 11.68
N SER A 96 -0.66 -9.64 10.79
CA SER A 96 0.69 -10.17 11.01
C SER A 96 1.35 -9.52 12.22
N LEU A 97 1.34 -8.19 12.31
CA LEU A 97 1.94 -7.46 13.44
C LEU A 97 1.27 -7.82 14.77
N ARG A 98 -0.06 -7.93 14.83
CA ARG A 98 -0.79 -8.38 16.03
C ARG A 98 -0.44 -9.80 16.47
N ARG A 99 0.09 -10.62 15.57
CA ARG A 99 0.59 -11.99 15.84
C ARG A 99 2.11 -12.03 15.92
N PHE A 100 2.74 -10.86 16.00
CA PHE A 100 4.18 -10.64 16.00
C PHE A 100 4.92 -11.24 14.78
N ARG A 101 4.23 -11.52 13.68
CA ARG A 101 4.83 -12.11 12.47
C ARG A 101 5.34 -11.02 11.52
N ARG A 102 6.30 -11.39 10.67
CA ARG A 102 6.69 -10.54 9.52
C ARG A 102 5.47 -10.25 8.64
N THR A 103 5.43 -9.03 8.12
CA THR A 103 4.43 -8.60 7.14
C THR A 103 4.88 -8.97 5.73
N GLY A 104 3.96 -8.82 4.76
CA GLY A 104 4.30 -8.90 3.33
C GLY A 104 4.71 -7.55 2.75
N ALA A 105 4.98 -6.53 3.57
CA ALA A 105 5.15 -5.14 3.11
C ALA A 105 6.32 -4.97 2.14
N ASP A 106 7.40 -5.75 2.29
CA ASP A 106 8.56 -5.69 1.40
C ASP A 106 8.21 -6.01 -0.06
N ALA A 107 7.22 -6.86 -0.32
CA ALA A 107 6.76 -7.15 -1.69
C ALA A 107 6.15 -5.92 -2.38
N VAL A 108 5.76 -4.90 -1.60
CA VAL A 108 5.13 -3.67 -2.07
C VAL A 108 6.11 -2.50 -2.05
N PHE A 109 6.78 -2.28 -0.91
CA PHE A 109 7.66 -1.13 -0.75
C PHE A 109 8.99 -1.27 -1.49
N ARG A 110 9.57 -2.48 -1.61
CA ARG A 110 10.86 -2.65 -2.29
C ARG A 110 10.80 -2.25 -3.77
N PRO A 111 9.83 -2.68 -4.59
CA PRO A 111 9.75 -2.21 -5.98
C PRO A 111 9.50 -0.71 -6.09
N LEU A 112 8.63 -0.14 -5.25
CA LEU A 112 8.37 1.31 -5.25
C LEU A 112 9.63 2.13 -4.91
N LEU A 113 10.28 1.82 -3.78
CA LEU A 113 11.49 2.51 -3.34
C LEU A 113 12.68 2.25 -4.28
N GLY A 114 12.73 1.07 -4.90
CA GLY A 114 13.72 0.75 -5.92
C GLY A 114 13.55 1.62 -7.17
N THR A 115 12.32 1.80 -7.65
CA THR A 115 12.04 2.72 -8.76
C THR A 115 12.31 4.17 -8.38
N ALA A 116 11.89 4.62 -7.19
CA ALA A 116 12.18 5.97 -6.70
C ALA A 116 13.68 6.30 -6.71
N ARG A 117 14.51 5.36 -6.23
CA ARG A 117 15.98 5.52 -6.25
C ARG A 117 16.54 5.59 -7.66
N ARG A 118 16.06 4.76 -8.58
CA ARG A 118 16.52 4.74 -9.98
C ARG A 118 16.15 6.02 -10.73
N THR A 119 15.02 6.64 -10.40
CA THR A 119 14.53 7.85 -11.07
C THR A 119 14.86 9.14 -10.34
N GLY A 120 15.49 9.08 -9.15
CA GLY A 120 15.73 10.24 -8.30
C GLY A 120 14.45 10.87 -7.74
N CYS A 121 13.30 10.20 -7.83
CA CYS A 121 12.04 10.70 -7.30
C CYS A 121 12.02 10.61 -5.77
N PRO A 122 11.72 11.70 -5.05
CA PRO A 122 11.52 11.65 -3.60
C PRO A 122 10.35 10.72 -3.23
N ALA A 123 10.56 9.90 -2.19
CA ALA A 123 9.54 8.99 -1.65
C ALA A 123 9.54 8.99 -0.10
N PRO A 124 9.48 10.16 0.57
CA PRO A 124 9.63 10.25 2.01
C PRO A 124 8.54 9.50 2.78
N MET A 125 7.27 9.57 2.38
CA MET A 125 6.18 8.90 3.10
C MET A 125 6.31 7.39 3.01
N LEU A 126 6.57 6.86 1.81
CA LEU A 126 6.79 5.44 1.59
C LEU A 126 8.03 4.94 2.35
N ALA A 127 9.10 5.73 2.40
CA ALA A 127 10.31 5.38 3.13
C ALA A 127 10.05 5.29 4.64
N VAL A 128 9.36 6.29 5.21
CA VAL A 128 9.00 6.32 6.65
C VAL A 128 8.06 5.17 7.01
N ILE A 129 7.03 4.91 6.20
CA ILE A 129 6.10 3.80 6.44
C ILE A 129 6.85 2.47 6.38
N ALA A 130 7.66 2.24 5.35
CA ALA A 130 8.43 1.01 5.20
C ALA A 130 9.42 0.81 6.36
N ALA A 131 10.09 1.87 6.81
CA ALA A 131 11.01 1.81 7.95
C ALA A 131 10.27 1.51 9.25
N THR A 132 9.14 2.18 9.49
CA THR A 132 8.31 1.96 10.69
C THR A 132 7.77 0.54 10.74
N LEU A 133 7.24 0.01 9.64
CA LEU A 133 6.78 -1.38 9.58
C LEU A 133 7.92 -2.38 9.87
N ARG A 134 9.10 -2.19 9.26
CA ARG A 134 10.28 -3.02 9.54
C ARG A 134 10.74 -2.94 11.00
N ARG A 135 10.58 -1.78 11.64
CA ARG A 135 10.88 -1.64 13.07
C ARG A 135 9.86 -2.40 13.90
N LEU A 136 8.56 -2.27 13.59
CA LEU A 136 7.48 -2.96 14.29
C LEU A 136 7.57 -4.50 14.17
N GLU A 137 8.06 -5.01 13.04
CA GLU A 137 8.33 -6.45 12.86
C GLU A 137 9.45 -6.97 13.77
N ARG A 138 10.37 -6.09 14.20
CA ARG A 138 11.55 -6.42 15.03
C ARG A 138 11.38 -6.02 16.49
N SER A 139 10.49 -5.08 16.80
CA SER A 139 10.16 -4.71 18.17
C SER A 139 9.32 -5.81 18.78
N ARG A 140 10.04 -6.82 19.27
CA ARG A 140 9.60 -7.79 20.25
C ARG A 140 10.56 -7.63 21.41
#